data_AF-A0A0J0UPS8-F1
#
_entry.id   AF-A0A0J0UPS8-F1
#
_cell.length_a   1.000
_cell.length_b   1.000
_cell.length_c   1.000
_cell.angle_alpha   90.00
_cell.angle_beta   90.00
_cell.angle_gamma   90.00
#
_symmetry.space_group_name_H-M   'P 1'
#
loop_
_entity.id
_entity.type
_entity.pdbx_description
1 polymer ?
#
loop_
_entity_poly.entity_id
_entity_poly.type
_entity_poly.pdbx_seq_one_letter_code
_entity_poly.pdbx_strand_id
1 'polypeptide(L)'
;MSEKKLNSWIYDGTPDNIGLIVPDANPGIGGYIVLAQLHNGEVRLFATRYPTRCVVGWKSQVRKFGGQDFTRVMVSTPHIRYERIKRMIVESGEDEGCRSIQFYRDKVVELFEVAAHSHAVPAGVPA
;
A
#
# COMPACT_ATOMS: atom_id res chain seq x y z
N MET A 1 -17.55 21.18 -9.03
CA MET A 1 -17.26 19.82 -9.54
C MET A 1 -16.63 19.07 -8.39
N SER A 2 -17.32 18.08 -7.82
CA SER A 2 -16.85 17.39 -6.62
C SER A 2 -15.58 16.62 -6.93
N GLU A 3 -14.46 17.04 -6.34
CA GLU A 3 -13.22 16.28 -6.29
C GLU A 3 -13.57 14.87 -5.82
N LYS A 4 -13.43 13.88 -6.71
CA LYS A 4 -13.41 12.48 -6.34
C LYS A 4 -12.22 12.33 -5.42
N LYS A 5 -12.45 12.46 -4.11
CA LYS A 5 -11.52 12.03 -3.08
C LYS A 5 -11.21 10.58 -3.44
N LEU A 6 -10.04 10.35 -4.03
CA LEU A 6 -9.57 9.02 -4.38
C LEU A 6 -9.64 8.25 -3.08
N ASN A 7 -10.61 7.35 -2.96
CA ASN A 7 -10.67 6.47 -1.80
C ASN A 7 -9.56 5.45 -2.05
N SER A 8 -8.32 5.87 -1.80
CA SER A 8 -7.10 5.15 -2.17
C SER A 8 -6.91 3.84 -1.41
N TRP A 9 -7.90 3.43 -0.63
CA TRP A 9 -7.94 2.26 0.23
C TRP A 9 -9.21 1.46 -0.04
N ILE A 10 -9.04 0.22 -0.49
CA ILE A 10 -10.14 -0.72 -0.77
C ILE A 10 -10.40 -1.66 0.41
N TYR A 11 -9.46 -1.72 1.35
CA TYR A 11 -9.56 -2.56 2.53
C TYR A 11 -8.87 -1.91 3.73
N ASP A 12 -9.50 -2.01 4.89
CA ASP A 12 -8.99 -1.58 6.18
C ASP A 12 -9.65 -2.45 7.26
N GLY A 13 -8.93 -3.44 7.78
CA GLY A 13 -9.52 -4.42 8.70
C GLY A 13 -8.55 -5.48 9.19
N THR A 14 -9.09 -6.59 9.68
CA THR A 14 -8.31 -7.72 10.21
C THR A 14 -7.58 -8.46 9.08
N PRO A 15 -6.42 -9.10 9.32
CA PRO A 15 -5.75 -9.86 8.27
C PRO A 15 -6.57 -11.04 7.72
N ASP A 16 -7.53 -11.59 8.48
CA ASP A 16 -8.28 -12.78 8.09
C ASP A 16 -9.31 -12.56 6.98
N ASN A 17 -9.87 -11.35 6.89
CA ASN A 17 -10.94 -11.05 5.93
C ASN A 17 -10.42 -10.53 4.59
N ILE A 18 -9.11 -10.33 4.44
CA ILE A 18 -8.50 -9.74 3.24
C ILE A 18 -8.87 -10.53 1.97
N GLY A 19 -8.86 -11.87 2.06
CA GLY A 19 -9.14 -12.76 0.93
C GLY A 19 -10.61 -12.78 0.49
N LEU A 20 -11.51 -12.22 1.29
CA LEU A 20 -12.93 -12.10 0.95
C LEU A 20 -13.22 -10.82 0.16
N ILE A 21 -12.38 -9.80 0.30
CA ILE A 21 -12.66 -8.44 -0.19
C ILE A 21 -11.70 -8.04 -1.30
N VAL A 22 -10.42 -8.41 -1.20
CA VAL A 22 -9.38 -7.92 -2.11
C VAL A 22 -8.97 -9.01 -3.11
N PRO A 23 -9.30 -8.84 -4.40
CA PRO A 23 -8.85 -9.77 -5.43
C PRO A 23 -7.37 -9.55 -5.76
N ASP A 24 -6.73 -10.57 -6.33
CA ASP A 24 -5.40 -10.44 -6.92
C ASP A 24 -5.43 -9.43 -8.08
N ALA A 25 -4.41 -8.57 -8.16
CA ALA A 25 -4.32 -7.55 -9.22
C ALA A 25 -3.85 -8.16 -10.53
N ASN A 26 -4.53 -7.82 -11.62
CA ASN A 26 -4.04 -8.08 -12.97
C ASN A 26 -2.81 -7.18 -13.25
N PRO A 27 -1.74 -7.69 -13.88
CA PRO A 27 -0.59 -6.87 -14.27
C PRO A 27 -0.95 -5.57 -15.01
N GLY A 28 -2.03 -5.54 -15.81
CA GLY A 28 -2.46 -4.35 -16.55
C GLY A 28 -2.95 -3.19 -15.68
N ILE A 29 -3.41 -3.47 -14.45
CA ILE A 29 -3.84 -2.43 -13.48
C ILE A 29 -2.77 -2.14 -12.42
N GLY A 30 -1.62 -2.83 -12.49
CA GLY A 30 -0.53 -2.70 -11.53
C GLY A 30 -0.70 -3.61 -10.31
N GLY A 31 -0.44 -3.05 -9.13
CA GLY A 31 -0.46 -3.77 -7.86
C GLY A 31 -0.83 -2.85 -6.71
N TYR A 32 -0.88 -3.41 -5.52
CA TYR A 32 -1.31 -2.73 -4.31
C TYR A 32 -0.15 -2.30 -3.44
N ILE A 33 -0.35 -1.22 -2.69
CA ILE A 33 0.36 -0.96 -1.46
C ILE A 33 -0.41 -1.62 -0.32
N VAL A 34 0.30 -2.37 0.53
CA VAL A 34 -0.28 -2.98 1.72
C VAL A 34 0.45 -2.44 2.95
N LEU A 35 -0.30 -1.90 3.89
CA LEU A 35 0.19 -1.53 5.22
C LEU A 35 -0.31 -2.56 6.21
N ALA A 36 0.58 -3.11 7.03
CA ALA A 36 0.21 -4.07 8.05
C ALA A 36 0.79 -3.65 9.40
N GLN A 37 -0.07 -3.41 10.38
CA GLN A 37 0.32 -3.05 11.74
C GLN A 37 0.56 -4.31 12.56
N LEU A 38 1.63 -4.32 13.34
CA LEU A 38 1.98 -5.36 14.30
C LEU A 38 1.42 -5.04 15.70
N HIS A 39 1.48 -6.00 16.62
CA HIS A 39 1.02 -5.81 18.00
C HIS A 39 1.77 -4.72 18.77
N ASN A 40 3.05 -4.52 18.49
CA ASN A 40 3.87 -3.44 19.07
C ASN A 40 3.62 -2.06 18.44
N GLY A 41 2.70 -1.95 17.47
CA GLY A 41 2.40 -0.71 16.76
C GLY A 41 3.30 -0.42 15.56
N GLU A 42 4.35 -1.22 15.32
CA GLU A 42 5.19 -1.10 14.12
C GLU A 42 4.37 -1.39 12.86
N VAL A 43 4.79 -0.78 11.75
CA VAL A 43 4.12 -0.90 10.46
C VAL A 43 5.04 -1.58 9.46
N ARG A 44 4.54 -2.62 8.79
CA ARG A 44 5.17 -3.25 7.64
C ARG A 44 4.53 -2.73 6.36
N LEU A 45 5.37 -2.35 5.40
CA LEU A 45 4.97 -1.83 4.09
C LEU A 45 5.31 -2.84 2.99
N PHE A 46 4.30 -3.24 2.21
CA PHE A 46 4.46 -4.13 1.06
C PHE A 46 3.96 -3.49 -0.23
N ALA A 47 4.54 -3.95 -1.33
CA ALA A 47 4.11 -3.68 -2.69
C ALA A 47 3.88 -5.04 -3.33
N THR A 48 2.64 -5.37 -3.69
CA THR A 48 2.32 -6.71 -4.20
C THR A 48 1.07 -6.70 -5.08
N ARG A 49 1.01 -7.63 -6.04
CA ARG A 49 -0.21 -7.96 -6.78
C ARG A 49 -1.09 -8.99 -6.07
N TYR A 50 -0.54 -9.66 -5.05
CA TYR A 50 -1.17 -10.79 -4.37
C TYR A 50 -1.29 -10.49 -2.86
N PRO A 51 -2.19 -9.60 -2.44
CA PRO A 51 -2.25 -9.11 -1.06
C PRO A 51 -2.58 -10.24 -0.07
N THR A 52 -3.53 -11.12 -0.41
CA THR A 52 -3.88 -12.28 0.40
C THR A 52 -2.70 -13.24 0.58
N ARG A 53 -1.97 -13.55 -0.50
CA ARG A 53 -0.77 -14.41 -0.42
C ARG A 53 0.32 -13.78 0.43
N CYS A 54 0.45 -12.44 0.39
CA CYS A 54 1.41 -11.72 1.21
C CYS A 54 1.09 -11.86 2.70
N VAL A 55 -0.18 -11.66 3.09
CA VAL A 55 -0.63 -11.77 4.49
C VAL A 55 -0.54 -13.21 4.99
N VAL A 56 -1.01 -14.19 4.22
CA VAL A 56 -0.92 -15.61 4.59
C VAL A 56 0.53 -16.08 4.66
N GLY A 57 1.38 -15.61 3.73
CA GLY A 57 2.81 -15.87 3.74
C GLY A 57 3.49 -15.37 5.02
N TRP A 58 3.15 -14.15 5.46
CA TRP A 58 3.62 -13.62 6.74
C TRP A 58 3.18 -14.46 7.93
N LYS A 59 1.88 -14.81 8.02
CA LYS A 59 1.37 -15.70 9.08
C LYS A 59 2.13 -17.03 9.13
N SER A 60 2.41 -17.62 7.96
CA SER A 60 3.20 -18.85 7.91
C SER A 60 4.65 -18.63 8.38
N GLN A 61 5.27 -17.48 8.10
CA GLN A 61 6.62 -17.17 8.57
C GLN A 61 6.66 -16.97 10.08
N VAL A 62 5.73 -16.17 10.64
CA VAL A 62 5.61 -15.93 12.07
C VAL A 62 5.39 -17.24 12.83
N ARG A 63 4.54 -18.13 12.32
CA ARG A 63 4.33 -19.46 12.94
C ARG A 63 5.58 -20.34 12.94
N LYS A 64 6.42 -20.24 11.91
CA LYS A 64 7.61 -21.09 11.74
C LYS A 64 8.83 -20.56 12.49
N PHE A 65 9.02 -19.24 12.51
CA PHE A 65 10.26 -18.61 12.96
C PHE A 65 10.05 -17.69 14.18
N GLY A 66 8.82 -17.59 14.69
CA GLY A 66 8.44 -16.59 15.68
C GLY A 66 8.27 -15.20 15.06
N GLY A 67 7.83 -14.24 15.88
CA GLY A 67 7.55 -12.87 15.45
C GLY A 67 6.17 -12.40 15.89
N GLN A 68 5.76 -11.24 15.38
CA GLN A 68 4.44 -10.67 15.66
C GLN A 68 3.51 -10.84 14.46
N ASP A 69 2.27 -11.23 14.73
CA ASP A 69 1.22 -11.25 13.71
C ASP A 69 0.68 -9.83 13.45
N PHE A 70 -0.01 -9.68 12.32
CA PHE A 70 -0.67 -8.44 11.97
C PHE A 70 -1.95 -8.26 12.77
N THR A 71 -2.14 -7.09 13.37
CA THR A 71 -3.38 -6.70 14.06
C THR A 71 -4.36 -6.01 13.13
N ARG A 72 -3.84 -5.31 12.11
CA ARG A 72 -4.62 -4.55 11.12
C ARG A 72 -3.89 -4.55 9.79
N VAL A 73 -4.64 -4.70 8.70
CA VAL A 73 -4.13 -4.61 7.34
C VAL A 73 -4.96 -3.60 6.56
N MET A 74 -4.28 -2.71 5.86
CA MET A 74 -4.86 -1.78 4.90
C MET A 74 -4.34 -2.09 3.51
N VAL A 75 -5.22 -2.10 2.51
CA VAL A 75 -4.83 -2.32 1.11
C VAL A 75 -5.31 -1.17 0.26
N SER A 76 -4.39 -0.62 -0.53
CA SER A 76 -4.69 0.51 -1.40
C SER A 76 -5.57 0.11 -2.59
N THR A 77 -6.08 1.07 -3.35
CA THR A 77 -6.46 0.82 -4.75
C THR A 77 -5.23 0.39 -5.55
N PRO A 78 -5.39 -0.42 -6.62
CA PRO A 78 -4.26 -0.83 -7.43
C PRO A 78 -3.67 0.37 -8.18
N HIS A 79 -2.35 0.39 -8.34
CA HIS A 79 -1.63 1.45 -9.03
C HIS A 79 -0.49 0.89 -9.87
N ILE A 80 -0.33 1.39 -11.10
CA ILE A 80 0.68 0.85 -12.06
C ILE A 80 2.12 0.99 -11.56
N ARG A 81 2.38 2.03 -10.74
CA ARG A 81 3.71 2.33 -10.16
C ARG A 81 3.86 1.92 -8.69
N TYR A 82 3.04 0.99 -8.18
CA TYR A 82 3.02 0.61 -6.76
C TYR A 82 4.42 0.31 -6.18
N GLU A 83 5.31 -0.36 -6.92
CA GLU A 83 6.68 -0.62 -6.43
C GLU A 83 7.55 0.64 -6.33
N ARG A 84 7.40 1.58 -7.26
CA ARG A 84 8.08 2.88 -7.17
C ARG A 84 7.53 3.70 -6.02
N ILE A 85 6.21 3.67 -5.80
CA ILE A 85 5.58 4.37 -4.68
C ILE A 85 6.08 3.83 -3.35
N LYS A 86 6.14 2.51 -3.17
CA LYS A 86 6.76 1.90 -1.98
C LYS A 86 8.19 2.42 -1.75
N ARG A 87 9.02 2.47 -2.80
CA ARG A 87 10.40 2.98 -2.68
C ARG A 87 10.44 4.43 -2.20
N MET A 88 9.64 5.31 -2.80
CA MET A 88 9.55 6.72 -2.39
C MET A 88 9.07 6.88 -0.94
N ILE A 89 8.16 6.01 -0.46
CA ILE A 89 7.72 6.03 0.95
C ILE A 89 8.86 5.65 1.89
N VAL A 90 9.66 4.63 1.52
CA VAL A 90 10.82 4.20 2.31
C VAL A 90 11.88 5.28 2.34
N GLU A 91 12.21 5.89 1.19
CA GLU A 91 13.16 7.01 1.09
C GLU A 91 12.69 8.23 1.90
N SER A 92 11.38 8.52 1.90
CA SER A 92 10.81 9.58 2.77
C SER A 92 10.86 9.21 4.25
N GLY A 93 11.05 7.91 4.55
CA GLY A 93 10.97 7.25 5.85
C GLY A 93 12.24 7.29 6.68
N GLU A 94 13.38 7.62 6.09
CA GLU A 94 14.70 7.48 6.72
C GLU A 94 15.00 8.53 7.80
N ASP A 95 14.17 9.58 7.93
CA ASP A 95 14.23 10.50 9.08
C ASP A 95 13.52 9.90 10.31
N GLU A 96 14.31 9.73 11.38
CA GLU A 96 14.12 8.87 12.55
C GLU A 96 12.75 8.98 13.27
N GLY A 97 11.99 7.88 13.28
CA GLY A 97 10.84 7.71 14.18
C GLY A 97 9.99 6.47 13.89
N CYS A 98 9.34 5.91 14.93
CA CYS A 98 8.31 4.89 14.76
C CYS A 98 7.05 5.55 14.17
N ARG A 99 6.97 5.59 12.85
CA ARG A 99 5.88 6.29 12.16
C ARG A 99 4.59 5.47 12.23
N SER A 100 3.51 6.13 12.63
CA SER A 100 2.20 5.48 12.78
C SER A 100 1.67 4.98 11.44
N ILE A 101 0.75 4.01 11.46
CA ILE A 101 0.07 3.56 10.24
C ILE A 101 -0.62 4.72 9.51
N GLN A 102 -1.06 5.74 10.24
CA GLN A 102 -1.69 6.93 9.68
C GLN A 102 -0.69 7.76 8.85
N PHE A 103 0.56 7.91 9.31
CA PHE A 103 1.60 8.58 8.52
C PHE A 103 1.78 7.90 7.15
N TYR A 104 1.93 6.58 7.15
CA TYR A 104 2.11 5.84 5.90
C TYR A 104 0.86 5.87 5.03
N ARG A 105 -0.34 5.85 5.63
CA ARG A 105 -1.61 5.98 4.94
C ARG A 105 -1.66 7.28 4.14
N ASP A 106 -1.34 8.39 4.79
CA ASP A 106 -1.42 9.72 4.19
C ASP A 106 -0.34 9.90 3.12
N LYS A 107 0.87 9.36 3.36
CA LYS A 107 1.95 9.39 2.37
C LYS A 107 1.62 8.61 1.09
N VAL A 108 0.92 7.48 1.20
CA VAL A 108 0.44 6.73 0.03
C VAL A 108 -0.54 7.57 -0.79
N VAL A 109 -1.48 8.26 -0.13
CA VAL A 109 -2.46 9.12 -0.82
C VAL A 109 -1.75 10.24 -1.56
N GLU A 110 -0.83 10.94 -0.89
CA GLU A 110 -0.01 12.01 -1.50
C GLU A 110 0.73 11.52 -2.75
N LEU A 111 1.43 10.37 -2.65
CA LEU A 111 2.20 9.84 -3.77
C LEU A 111 1.34 9.28 -4.91
N PHE A 112 0.13 8.81 -4.61
CA PHE A 112 -0.84 8.42 -5.62
C PHE A 112 -1.30 9.63 -6.43
N GLU A 113 -1.57 10.75 -5.75
CA GLU A 113 -1.93 12.01 -6.39
C GLU A 113 -0.79 12.54 -7.26
N VAL A 114 0.44 12.61 -6.74
CA VAL A 114 1.61 13.05 -7.52
C VAL A 114 1.82 12.17 -8.77
N ALA A 115 1.66 10.86 -8.63
CA ALA A 115 1.80 9.93 -9.73
C ALA A 115 0.70 10.08 -10.79
N ALA A 116 -0.53 10.42 -10.39
CA ALA A 116 -1.64 10.69 -11.29
C ALA A 116 -1.45 12.00 -12.08
N HIS A 117 -0.99 13.06 -11.42
CA HIS A 117 -0.74 14.36 -12.07
C HIS A 117 0.46 14.33 -13.03
N SER A 118 1.46 13.50 -12.76
CA SER A 118 2.58 13.26 -13.69
C SER A 118 2.14 12.64 -15.02
N HIS A 119 0.92 12.11 -15.10
CA HIS A 119 0.33 11.53 -16.31
C HIS A 119 -0.54 12.52 -17.08
N ALA A 120 -0.82 13.70 -16.51
CA ALA A 120 -1.74 14.70 -17.05
C ALA A 120 -1.04 15.81 -17.86
N VAL A 121 0.29 15.79 -18.01
CA VAL A 121 0.99 16.66 -18.97
C VAL A 121 0.89 16.01 -20.36
N PRO A 122 0.08 16.54 -21.29
CA PRO A 122 0.14 16.09 -22.66
C PRO A 122 1.48 16.54 -23.23
N ALA A 123 2.08 15.68 -24.06
CA ALA A 123 3.18 16.04 -24.93
C ALA A 123 2.71 17.16 -25.90
N GLY A 124 2.74 18.40 -25.43
CA GLY A 124 2.65 19.59 -26.25
C GLY A 124 4.02 19.84 -26.86
N VAL A 125 4.27 19.21 -28.00
CA VAL A 125 5.31 19.65 -28.94
C VAL A 125 4.78 20.89 -29.65
N PRO A 126 5.48 22.04 -29.64
CA PRO A 126 5.44 22.95 -30.75
C PRO A 126 6.70 22.78 -31.61
N ALA A 127 6.44 22.86 -32.92
CA ALA A 127 7.39 22.79 -34.02
C ALA A 127 8.42 23.91 -34.02
#